data_AF-A0A2A4LGW4-F1
#
_entry.id   AF-A0A2A4LGW4-F1
#
_cell.length_a   1.000
_cell.length_b   1.000
_cell.length_c   1.000
_cell.angle_alpha   90.00
_cell.angle_beta   90.00
_cell.angle_gamma   90.00
#
_symmetry.space_group_name_H-M   'P 1'
#
loop_
_entity.id
_entity.type
_entity.pdbx_description
1 polymer ?
#
loop_
_entity_poly.entity_id
_entity_poly.type
_entity_poly.pdbx_seq_one_letter_code
_entity_poly.pdbx_strand_id
1 'polypeptide(L)'
;DIRGAGNLLGDEQSGHVREVGFELYQNMLEEAIASLKSGDLAVEVDEKWTSEINIGIPVLIPDNYVTDLDLRLGLYRRLSGFDNKQSISDFAMELTDRFGKRPLEVDYLLKIMKIKLLCRIANIDKVDAGPKGLTIRFRKNNFANPAGLLELIAQNRGRVKLRTDQRIFVAEGMPHEKDRLRVCNEFIEKLIQLLPDALKENV
;
A
#
# COMPACT_ATOMS: atom_id res chain seq x y z
N ASP A 1 29.80 2.29 -26.64
CA ASP A 1 29.75 3.49 -25.79
C ASP A 1 28.42 3.47 -25.04
N ILE A 2 28.47 2.98 -23.80
CA ILE A 2 27.31 2.72 -22.94
C ILE A 2 27.24 3.90 -21.98
N ARG A 3 26.45 4.93 -22.30
CA ARG A 3 26.25 6.10 -21.43
C ARG A 3 24.81 6.18 -20.98
N GLY A 4 24.63 6.29 -19.67
CA GLY A 4 23.45 6.95 -19.11
C GLY A 4 22.45 6.09 -18.35
N ALA A 5 22.89 5.07 -17.60
CA ALA A 5 22.11 4.59 -16.46
C ALA A 5 22.20 5.64 -15.34
N GLY A 6 21.40 6.71 -15.48
CA GLY A 6 21.30 7.79 -14.51
C GLY A 6 20.89 7.27 -13.15
N ASN A 7 21.69 7.65 -12.17
CA ASN A 7 21.54 7.47 -10.73
C ASN A 7 20.07 7.60 -10.26
N LEU A 8 19.41 6.48 -9.98
CA LEU A 8 18.07 6.40 -9.36
C LEU A 8 18.13 5.79 -7.95
N LEU A 9 19.31 5.46 -7.46
CA LEU A 9 19.53 4.93 -6.10
C LEU A 9 19.54 6.03 -5.02
N GLY A 10 19.58 7.31 -5.41
CA GLY A 10 19.65 8.43 -4.47
C GLY A 10 18.31 8.86 -3.86
N ASP A 11 17.18 8.57 -4.52
CA ASP A 11 15.86 9.06 -4.07
C ASP A 11 15.18 8.10 -3.07
N GLU A 12 15.59 6.82 -3.02
CA GLU A 12 14.97 5.80 -2.15
C GLU A 12 15.16 6.08 -0.64
N GLN A 13 16.19 6.84 -0.25
CA GLN A 13 16.42 7.22 1.15
C GLN A 13 15.59 8.43 1.60
N SER A 14 15.18 9.31 0.67
CA SER A 14 14.47 10.55 1.02
C SER A 14 12.97 10.34 1.27
N GLY A 15 12.37 9.31 0.67
CA GLY A 15 10.97 8.93 0.90
C GLY A 15 10.73 8.33 2.28
N HIS A 16 11.76 7.74 2.89
CA HIS A 16 11.68 7.05 4.19
C HIS A 16 11.29 7.98 5.35
N VAL A 17 11.54 9.28 5.23
CA VAL A 17 11.40 10.24 6.35
C VAL A 17 9.97 10.82 6.47
N ARG A 18 9.11 10.69 5.44
CA ARG A 18 7.74 11.24 5.47
C ARG A 18 6.64 10.23 5.80
N GLU A 19 6.99 8.96 5.95
CA GLU A 19 6.04 7.84 6.07
C GLU A 19 5.96 7.23 7.47
N VAL A 20 6.43 7.98 8.48
CA VAL A 20 6.70 7.45 9.82
C VAL A 20 5.42 7.33 10.68
N GLY A 21 4.23 7.58 10.12
CA GLY A 21 2.97 7.48 10.85
C GLY A 21 2.46 6.04 10.94
N PHE A 22 1.61 5.65 9.99
CA PHE A 22 0.92 4.36 10.02
C PHE A 22 1.83 3.13 9.91
N GLU A 23 2.81 3.12 9.00
CA GLU A 23 3.71 1.96 8.80
C GLU A 23 4.57 1.70 10.04
N LEU A 24 5.05 2.75 10.71
CA LEU A 24 5.76 2.60 11.98
C LEU A 24 4.85 1.97 13.05
N TYR A 25 3.61 2.44 13.18
CA TYR A 25 2.66 1.84 14.12
C TYR A 25 2.36 0.39 13.78
N GLN A 26 2.19 0.07 12.50
CA GLN A 26 1.96 -1.30 12.05
C GLN A 26 3.15 -2.19 12.44
N ASN A 27 4.38 -1.75 12.17
CA ASN A 27 5.59 -2.48 12.57
C ASN A 27 5.67 -2.67 14.09
N MET A 28 5.41 -1.61 14.88
CA MET A 28 5.39 -1.70 16.35
C MET A 28 4.30 -2.67 16.86
N LEU A 29 3.14 -2.70 16.20
CA LEU A 29 2.05 -3.61 16.54
C LEU A 29 2.41 -5.06 16.22
N GLU A 30 3.00 -5.30 15.05
CA GLU A 30 3.48 -6.62 14.63
C GLU A 30 4.59 -7.13 15.57
N GLU A 31 5.55 -6.28 15.95
CA GLU A 31 6.58 -6.58 16.94
C GLU A 31 5.97 -6.91 18.31
N ALA A 32 5.00 -6.12 18.78
CA ALA A 32 4.32 -6.37 20.03
C ALA A 32 3.56 -7.70 20.02
N ILE A 33 2.84 -8.01 18.93
CA ILE A 33 2.14 -9.30 18.77
C ILE A 33 3.13 -10.46 18.71
N ALA A 34 4.25 -10.32 17.98
CA ALA A 34 5.29 -11.35 17.90
C ALA A 34 5.90 -11.63 19.28
N SER A 35 6.11 -10.60 20.10
CA SER A 35 6.59 -10.76 21.48
C SER A 35 5.59 -11.50 22.37
N LEU A 36 4.27 -11.28 22.19
CA LEU A 36 3.21 -11.97 22.93
C LEU A 36 3.04 -13.43 22.48
N LYS A 37 3.22 -13.73 21.19
CA LYS A 37 3.23 -15.13 20.69
C LYS A 37 4.36 -15.96 21.32
N SER A 38 5.43 -15.33 21.80
CA SER A 38 6.51 -16.00 22.55
C SER A 38 6.18 -16.27 24.03
N GLY A 39 5.03 -15.80 24.53
CA GLY A 39 4.56 -15.99 25.91
C GLY A 39 3.04 -16.19 26.00
N ASP A 40 2.61 -17.45 25.96
CA ASP A 40 1.34 -18.00 26.49
C ASP A 40 -0.03 -17.40 26.11
N LEU A 41 -0.13 -16.52 25.11
CA LEU A 41 -1.43 -16.16 24.52
C LEU A 41 -1.36 -16.26 22.99
N ALA A 42 -1.69 -17.44 22.47
CA ALA A 42 -1.90 -17.69 21.06
C ALA A 42 -3.15 -16.95 20.57
N VAL A 43 -3.04 -15.64 20.37
CA VAL A 43 -3.92 -14.94 19.44
C VAL A 43 -3.44 -15.37 18.06
N GLU A 44 -4.22 -16.22 17.39
CA GLU A 44 -4.04 -16.55 15.97
C GLU A 44 -4.26 -15.28 15.13
N VAL A 45 -3.27 -14.39 15.14
CA VAL A 45 -3.09 -13.44 14.07
C VAL A 45 -2.50 -14.26 12.95
N ASP A 46 -3.37 -14.71 12.03
CA ASP A 46 -2.99 -15.22 10.72
C ASP A 46 -1.82 -14.36 10.22
N GLU A 47 -0.67 -14.97 9.90
CA GLU A 47 0.54 -14.29 9.40
C GLU A 47 0.28 -13.75 7.99
N LYS A 48 -0.73 -12.89 7.90
CA LYS A 48 -1.15 -12.13 6.75
C LYS A 48 -0.07 -11.08 6.54
N TRP A 49 0.90 -11.43 5.71
CA TRP A 49 1.89 -10.47 5.23
C TRP A 49 1.20 -9.21 4.71
N THR A 50 1.81 -8.06 4.98
CA THR A 50 1.32 -6.73 4.59
C THR A 50 2.17 -6.18 3.45
N SER A 51 1.54 -5.41 2.56
CA SER A 51 2.26 -4.67 1.53
C SER A 51 2.82 -3.37 2.11
N GLU A 52 4.07 -3.07 1.78
CA GLU A 52 4.69 -1.76 2.01
C GLU A 52 4.29 -0.81 0.87
N ILE A 53 3.68 0.35 1.16
CA ILE A 53 3.16 1.26 0.13
C ILE A 53 3.72 2.67 0.31
N ASN A 54 4.89 2.91 -0.28
CA ASN A 54 5.56 4.19 -0.20
C ASN A 54 5.04 5.16 -1.26
N ILE A 55 4.39 6.24 -0.84
CA ILE A 55 3.81 7.24 -1.76
C ILE A 55 4.20 8.68 -1.42
N GLY A 56 4.92 8.87 -0.32
CA GLY A 56 5.46 10.16 0.09
C GLY A 56 4.39 11.21 0.42
N ILE A 57 3.22 10.78 0.87
CA ILE A 57 2.18 11.63 1.45
C ILE A 57 1.93 11.26 2.92
N PRO A 58 1.60 12.23 3.79
CA PRO A 58 1.24 11.93 5.17
C PRO A 58 -0.04 11.09 5.24
N VAL A 59 0.05 9.95 5.93
CA VAL A 59 -1.06 9.02 6.16
C VAL A 59 -1.13 8.64 7.63
N LEU A 60 -1.95 9.38 8.37
CA LEU A 60 -2.08 9.23 9.81
C LEU A 60 -3.44 9.75 10.30
N ILE A 61 -3.78 9.40 11.54
CA ILE A 61 -4.87 9.98 12.30
C ILE A 61 -4.28 11.14 13.13
N PRO A 62 -4.59 12.40 12.79
CA PRO A 62 -4.02 13.55 13.48
C PRO A 62 -4.48 13.63 14.95
N ASP A 63 -3.64 14.16 15.82
CA ASP A 63 -4.00 14.44 17.22
C ASP A 63 -5.10 15.49 17.34
N ASN A 64 -5.16 16.46 16.42
CA ASN A 64 -6.23 17.44 16.37
C ASN A 64 -7.57 16.87 15.90
N TYR A 65 -7.59 15.65 15.35
CA TYR A 65 -8.82 14.96 14.95
C TYR A 65 -9.25 13.92 15.99
N VAL A 66 -8.31 13.14 16.50
CA VAL A 66 -8.52 12.22 17.63
C VAL A 66 -7.49 12.56 18.71
N THR A 67 -7.90 13.40 19.65
CA THR A 67 -7.05 13.96 20.71
C THR A 67 -6.57 12.91 21.70
N ASP A 68 -7.46 11.99 22.06
CA ASP A 68 -7.15 10.90 22.98
C ASP A 68 -6.21 9.89 22.31
N LEU A 69 -5.04 9.69 22.91
CA LEU A 69 -3.99 8.82 22.37
C LEU A 69 -4.43 7.35 22.37
N ASP A 70 -5.01 6.86 23.45
CA ASP A 70 -5.41 5.45 23.58
C ASP A 70 -6.51 5.10 22.58
N LEU A 71 -7.46 6.01 22.37
CA LEU A 71 -8.50 5.89 21.37
C LEU A 71 -7.91 5.83 19.96
N ARG A 72 -7.00 6.74 19.64
CA ARG A 72 -6.31 6.78 18.33
C ARG A 72 -5.49 5.51 18.07
N LEU A 73 -4.78 5.00 19.08
CA LEU A 73 -4.09 3.71 19.00
C LEU A 73 -5.08 2.54 18.83
N GLY A 74 -6.24 2.60 19.49
CA GLY A 74 -7.35 1.67 19.27
C GLY A 74 -7.85 1.67 17.82
N LEU A 75 -7.98 2.85 17.21
CA LEU A 75 -8.39 3.00 15.80
C LEU A 75 -7.36 2.38 14.85
N TYR A 76 -6.06 2.59 15.09
CA TYR A 76 -5.00 1.95 14.29
C TYR A 76 -5.02 0.43 14.39
N ARG A 77 -5.16 -0.12 15.61
CA ARG A 77 -5.27 -1.58 15.81
C ARG A 77 -6.48 -2.20 15.11
N ARG A 78 -7.60 -1.47 15.06
CA ARG A 78 -8.78 -1.92 14.30
C ARG A 78 -8.51 -1.91 12.81
N LEU A 79 -7.88 -0.85 12.28
CA LEU A 79 -7.54 -0.73 10.86
C LEU A 79 -6.63 -1.88 10.39
N SER A 80 -5.61 -2.26 11.16
CA SER A 80 -4.70 -3.36 10.79
C SER A 80 -5.40 -4.72 10.70
N GLY A 81 -6.56 -4.88 11.36
CA GLY A 81 -7.33 -6.12 11.34
C GLY A 81 -8.33 -6.22 10.17
N PHE A 82 -8.53 -5.16 9.38
CA PHE A 82 -9.50 -5.19 8.29
C PHE A 82 -8.99 -5.97 7.09
N ASP A 83 -9.84 -6.86 6.58
CA ASP A 83 -9.53 -7.75 5.46
C ASP A 83 -10.46 -7.58 4.26
N ASN A 84 -11.41 -6.63 4.33
CA ASN A 84 -12.37 -6.38 3.26
C ASN A 84 -12.74 -4.89 3.15
N LYS A 85 -13.20 -4.49 1.96
CA LYS A 85 -13.53 -3.08 1.63
C LYS A 85 -14.72 -2.53 2.42
N GLN A 86 -15.66 -3.39 2.82
CA GLN A 86 -16.85 -2.99 3.56
C GLN A 86 -16.47 -2.49 4.96
N SER A 87 -15.65 -3.27 5.69
CA SER A 87 -15.13 -2.89 7.02
C SER A 87 -14.44 -1.51 7.01
N ILE A 88 -13.64 -1.23 5.98
CA ILE A 88 -12.97 0.09 5.84
C ILE A 88 -14.00 1.21 5.60
N SER A 89 -15.05 0.92 4.85
CA SER A 89 -16.09 1.91 4.52
C SER A 89 -16.99 2.20 5.72
N ASP A 90 -17.35 1.16 6.49
CA ASP A 90 -18.09 1.30 7.75
C ASP A 90 -17.27 2.06 8.78
N PHE A 91 -15.98 1.75 8.91
CA PHE A 91 -15.07 2.48 9.76
C PHE A 91 -14.94 3.96 9.35
N ALA A 92 -14.91 4.25 8.04
CA ALA A 92 -14.89 5.63 7.56
C ALA A 92 -16.15 6.41 7.99
N MET A 93 -17.32 5.79 7.92
CA MET A 93 -18.58 6.38 8.40
C MET A 93 -18.55 6.59 9.91
N GLU A 94 -18.08 5.60 10.67
CA GLU A 94 -17.92 5.69 12.13
C GLU A 94 -17.00 6.85 12.52
N LEU A 95 -15.87 7.03 11.83
CA LEU A 95 -14.97 8.15 12.10
C LEU A 95 -15.68 9.50 11.90
N THR A 96 -16.47 9.64 10.84
CA THR A 96 -17.21 10.87 10.58
C THR A 96 -18.29 11.13 11.60
N ASP A 97 -19.04 10.10 12.01
CA ASP A 97 -20.09 10.22 13.01
C ASP A 97 -19.53 10.60 14.39
N ARG A 98 -18.40 10.00 14.78
CA ARG A 98 -17.81 10.19 16.12
C ARG A 98 -16.92 11.43 16.25
N PHE A 99 -16.19 11.79 15.20
CA PHE A 99 -15.14 12.82 15.25
C PHE A 99 -15.37 13.97 14.26
N GLY A 100 -16.45 13.93 13.48
CA GLY A 100 -16.75 14.94 12.47
C GLY A 100 -15.95 14.78 11.18
N LYS A 101 -15.83 15.87 10.41
CA LYS A 101 -15.22 15.84 9.07
C LYS A 101 -13.78 15.31 9.13
N ARG A 102 -13.50 14.26 8.37
CA ARG A 102 -12.16 13.65 8.28
C ARG A 102 -11.15 14.63 7.66
N PRO A 103 -9.95 14.77 8.26
CA PRO A 103 -8.80 15.38 7.60
C PRO A 103 -8.36 14.60 6.36
N LEU A 104 -7.59 15.25 5.50
CA LEU A 104 -7.14 14.67 4.25
C LEU A 104 -6.20 13.47 4.48
N GLU A 105 -5.38 13.53 5.53
CA GLU A 105 -4.46 12.49 5.97
C GLU A 105 -5.21 11.20 6.36
N VAL A 106 -6.40 11.34 6.95
CA VAL A 106 -7.27 10.22 7.31
C VAL A 106 -7.93 9.63 6.06
N ASP A 107 -8.41 10.46 5.13
CA ASP A 107 -8.94 9.97 3.86
C ASP A 107 -7.85 9.24 3.04
N TYR A 108 -6.60 9.71 3.10
CA TYR A 108 -5.46 9.04 2.47
C TYR A 108 -5.11 7.72 3.15
N LEU A 109 -5.11 7.67 4.50
CA LEU A 109 -4.93 6.45 5.26
C LEU A 109 -5.96 5.37 4.85
N LEU A 110 -7.25 5.74 4.79
CA LEU A 110 -8.32 4.81 4.39
C LEU A 110 -8.16 4.33 2.94
N LYS A 111 -7.67 5.19 2.04
CA LYS A 111 -7.34 4.79 0.66
C LYS A 111 -6.17 3.82 0.61
N ILE A 112 -5.09 4.07 1.36
CA ILE A 112 -3.97 3.11 1.46
C ILE A 112 -4.48 1.76 1.94
N MET A 113 -5.32 1.71 2.96
CA MET A 113 -5.86 0.44 3.47
C MET A 113 -6.62 -0.32 2.38
N LYS A 114 -7.43 0.36 1.57
CA LYS A 114 -8.11 -0.26 0.42
C LYS A 114 -7.09 -0.77 -0.61
N ILE A 115 -6.05 0.00 -0.90
CA ILE A 115 -4.98 -0.41 -1.81
C ILE A 115 -4.21 -1.63 -1.26
N LYS A 116 -3.94 -1.71 0.05
CA LYS A 116 -3.29 -2.89 0.69
C LYS A 116 -4.10 -4.17 0.46
N LEU A 117 -5.44 -4.11 0.54
CA LEU A 117 -6.29 -5.25 0.21
C LEU A 117 -6.12 -5.68 -1.25
N LEU A 118 -6.08 -4.73 -2.18
CA LEU A 118 -5.86 -4.99 -3.60
C LEU A 118 -4.46 -5.58 -3.87
N CYS A 119 -3.43 -5.03 -3.23
CA CYS A 119 -2.06 -5.54 -3.33
C CYS A 119 -1.95 -6.98 -2.88
N ARG A 120 -2.63 -7.35 -1.78
CA ARG A 120 -2.67 -8.72 -1.28
C ARG A 120 -3.22 -9.69 -2.32
N ILE A 121 -4.33 -9.33 -2.96
CA ILE A 121 -4.98 -10.14 -4.01
C ILE A 121 -4.07 -10.29 -5.23
N ALA A 122 -3.40 -9.20 -5.62
CA ALA A 122 -2.43 -9.19 -6.72
C ALA A 122 -1.04 -9.75 -6.36
N ASN A 123 -0.85 -10.24 -5.12
CA ASN A 123 0.42 -10.73 -4.59
C ASN A 123 1.58 -9.70 -4.69
N ILE A 124 1.30 -8.44 -4.40
CA ILE A 124 2.24 -7.30 -4.42
C ILE A 124 2.76 -7.04 -3.00
N ASP A 125 4.06 -7.19 -2.74
CA ASP A 125 4.64 -6.92 -1.42
C ASP A 125 5.15 -5.50 -1.23
N LYS A 126 5.44 -4.78 -2.32
CA LYS A 126 5.92 -3.40 -2.25
C LYS A 126 5.45 -2.56 -3.41
N VAL A 127 5.07 -1.34 -3.10
CA VAL A 127 4.70 -0.29 -4.06
C VAL A 127 5.44 0.99 -3.70
N ASP A 128 6.17 1.57 -4.64
CA ASP A 128 6.86 2.85 -4.47
C ASP A 128 6.38 3.84 -5.55
N ALA A 129 5.69 4.91 -5.16
CA ALA A 129 5.24 5.97 -6.07
C ALA A 129 6.05 7.25 -5.84
N GLY A 130 6.72 7.72 -6.88
CA GLY A 130 7.48 8.96 -6.89
C GLY A 130 7.09 9.89 -8.04
N PRO A 131 7.74 11.05 -8.18
CA PRO A 131 7.41 12.03 -9.21
C PRO A 131 7.51 11.51 -10.66
N LYS A 132 8.32 10.49 -10.89
CA LYS A 132 8.59 9.91 -12.22
C LYS A 132 7.73 8.70 -12.57
N GLY A 133 7.04 8.11 -11.59
CA GLY A 133 6.35 6.86 -11.82
C GLY A 133 6.13 6.01 -10.57
N LEU A 134 5.65 4.80 -10.84
CA LEU A 134 5.34 3.77 -9.85
C LEU A 134 6.29 2.58 -10.04
N THR A 135 6.84 2.04 -8.96
CA THR A 135 7.55 0.76 -8.95
C THR A 135 6.74 -0.24 -8.13
N ILE A 136 6.57 -1.45 -8.64
CA ILE A 136 5.87 -2.54 -7.98
C ILE A 136 6.79 -3.76 -7.90
N ARG A 137 6.81 -4.38 -6.73
CA ARG A 137 7.45 -5.68 -6.51
C ARG A 137 6.38 -6.70 -6.13
N PHE A 138 6.41 -7.84 -6.82
CA PHE A 138 5.57 -8.97 -6.46
C PHE A 138 6.24 -9.81 -5.39
N ARG A 139 5.44 -10.29 -4.44
CA ARG A 139 5.91 -11.19 -3.40
C ARG A 139 6.47 -12.46 -4.03
N LYS A 140 7.70 -12.84 -3.64
CA LYS A 140 8.44 -13.98 -4.22
C LYS A 140 8.57 -13.90 -5.75
N ASN A 141 8.53 -12.69 -6.31
CA ASN A 141 8.54 -12.42 -7.76
C ASN A 141 7.48 -13.18 -8.56
N ASN A 142 6.31 -13.42 -7.96
CA ASN A 142 5.25 -14.21 -8.57
C ASN A 142 3.99 -13.38 -8.81
N PHE A 143 3.53 -13.34 -10.05
CA PHE A 143 2.23 -12.79 -10.43
C PHE A 143 1.40 -13.90 -11.07
N ALA A 144 0.14 -14.06 -10.65
CA ALA A 144 -0.67 -15.24 -10.99
C ALA A 144 -0.93 -15.40 -12.49
N ASN A 145 -0.90 -14.31 -13.27
CA ASN A 145 -1.03 -14.35 -14.73
C ASN A 145 0.18 -13.70 -15.43
N PRO A 146 1.32 -14.42 -15.57
CA PRO A 146 2.51 -13.87 -16.22
C PRO A 146 2.28 -13.49 -17.69
N ALA A 147 1.46 -14.25 -18.43
CA ALA A 147 1.17 -13.98 -19.84
C ALA A 147 0.43 -12.65 -20.00
N GLY A 148 -0.65 -12.44 -19.24
CA GLY A 148 -1.40 -11.17 -19.25
C GLY A 148 -0.55 -9.98 -18.80
N LEU A 149 0.37 -10.16 -17.85
CA LEU A 149 1.31 -9.12 -17.46
C LEU A 149 2.27 -8.75 -18.60
N LEU A 150 2.81 -9.73 -19.32
CA LEU A 150 3.67 -9.49 -20.48
C LEU A 150 2.91 -8.80 -21.62
N GLU A 151 1.66 -9.18 -21.86
CA GLU A 151 0.79 -8.50 -22.81
C GLU A 151 0.53 -7.05 -22.41
N LEU A 152 0.23 -6.78 -21.13
CA LEU A 152 0.08 -5.43 -20.61
C LEU A 152 1.34 -4.60 -20.86
N ILE A 153 2.53 -5.15 -20.60
CA ILE A 153 3.82 -4.49 -20.86
C ILE A 153 3.98 -4.19 -22.36
N ALA A 154 3.71 -5.16 -23.23
CA ALA A 154 3.86 -5.03 -24.67
C ALA A 154 2.90 -3.97 -25.27
N GLN A 155 1.67 -3.89 -24.76
CA GLN A 155 0.67 -2.90 -25.18
C GLN A 155 1.01 -1.48 -24.71
N ASN A 156 1.67 -1.34 -23.56
CA ASN A 156 2.05 -0.05 -22.98
C ASN A 156 3.47 0.37 -23.36
N ARG A 157 3.80 0.31 -24.66
CA ARG A 157 5.14 0.54 -25.24
C ARG A 157 5.92 1.67 -24.55
N GLY A 158 6.88 1.29 -23.70
CA GLY A 158 7.78 2.21 -23.01
C GLY A 158 7.21 2.88 -21.75
N ARG A 159 5.90 2.84 -21.53
CA ARG A 159 5.28 3.31 -20.28
C ARG A 159 5.42 2.28 -19.16
N VAL A 160 5.08 1.02 -19.42
CA VAL A 160 5.23 -0.07 -18.44
C VAL A 160 6.47 -0.89 -18.82
N LYS A 161 7.35 -1.14 -17.86
CA LYS A 161 8.64 -1.83 -18.08
C LYS A 161 8.86 -2.90 -17.01
N LEU A 162 9.32 -4.07 -17.44
CA LEU A 162 9.93 -5.04 -16.53
C LEU A 162 11.41 -4.67 -16.36
N ARG A 163 11.83 -4.43 -15.12
CA ARG A 163 13.23 -4.17 -14.77
C ARG A 163 13.99 -5.48 -14.60
N THR A 164 15.32 -5.41 -14.64
CA THR A 164 16.22 -6.57 -14.49
C THR A 164 16.10 -7.26 -13.12
N ASP A 165 15.67 -6.53 -12.10
CA ASP A 165 15.40 -7.03 -10.76
C ASP A 165 13.96 -7.56 -10.59
N GLN A 166 13.26 -7.83 -11.70
CA GLN A 166 11.89 -8.37 -11.78
C GLN A 166 10.80 -7.43 -11.22
N ARG A 167 11.14 -6.16 -10.94
CA ARG A 167 10.15 -5.13 -10.59
C ARG A 167 9.46 -4.58 -11.83
N ILE A 168 8.20 -4.20 -11.69
CA ILE A 168 7.46 -3.45 -12.71
C ILE A 168 7.63 -1.96 -12.45
N PHE A 169 8.06 -1.22 -13.47
CA PHE A 169 8.11 0.23 -13.44
C PHE A 169 7.08 0.81 -14.41
N VAL A 170 6.25 1.73 -13.93
CA VAL A 170 5.28 2.50 -14.71
C VAL A 170 5.77 3.94 -14.78
N ALA A 171 6.25 4.34 -15.95
CA ALA A 171 6.68 5.70 -16.24
C ALA A 171 5.47 6.61 -16.41
N GLU A 172 5.09 7.29 -15.33
CA GLU A 172 3.96 8.22 -15.30
C GLU A 172 4.35 9.42 -14.44
N GLY A 173 4.41 10.60 -15.07
CA GLY A 173 4.77 11.83 -14.37
C GLY A 173 3.69 12.22 -13.36
N MET A 174 4.05 12.24 -12.09
CA MET A 174 3.16 12.57 -10.97
C MET A 174 3.73 13.78 -10.22
N PRO A 175 3.60 15.00 -10.78
CA PRO A 175 4.21 16.20 -10.21
C PRO A 175 3.59 16.59 -8.85
N HIS A 176 2.33 16.23 -8.61
CA HIS A 176 1.68 16.44 -7.32
C HIS A 176 1.53 15.13 -6.55
N GLU A 177 1.80 15.18 -5.25
CA GLU A 177 1.75 13.98 -4.40
C GLU A 177 0.35 13.36 -4.34
N LYS A 178 -0.70 14.19 -4.43
CA LYS A 178 -2.11 13.75 -4.49
C LYS A 178 -2.41 12.82 -5.67
N ASP A 179 -1.65 12.92 -6.77
CA ASP A 179 -1.87 12.10 -7.96
C ASP A 179 -1.34 10.67 -7.76
N ARG A 180 -0.38 10.49 -6.85
CA ARG A 180 0.29 9.21 -6.60
C ARG A 180 -0.67 8.14 -6.11
N LEU A 181 -1.55 8.47 -5.16
CA LEU A 181 -2.58 7.55 -4.68
C LEU A 181 -3.51 7.08 -5.79
N ARG A 182 -3.97 8.04 -6.62
CA ARG A 182 -4.91 7.75 -7.71
C ARG A 182 -4.27 6.83 -8.75
N VAL A 183 -3.07 7.17 -9.21
CA VAL A 183 -2.32 6.39 -10.21
C VAL A 183 -1.98 4.99 -9.68
N CYS A 184 -1.56 4.90 -8.41
CA CYS A 184 -1.30 3.64 -7.73
C CYS A 184 -2.56 2.74 -7.72
N ASN A 185 -3.69 3.27 -7.25
CA ASN A 185 -4.95 2.54 -7.23
C ASN A 185 -5.38 2.08 -8.63
N GLU A 186 -5.39 2.98 -9.62
CA GLU A 186 -5.77 2.67 -11.00
C GLU A 186 -4.88 1.58 -11.62
N PHE A 187 -3.57 1.60 -11.35
CA PHE A 187 -2.68 0.60 -11.90
C PHE A 187 -2.84 -0.76 -11.21
N ILE A 188 -3.03 -0.79 -9.90
CA ILE A 188 -3.26 -2.04 -9.17
C ILE A 188 -4.62 -2.66 -9.55
N GLU A 189 -5.66 -1.84 -9.75
CA GLU A 189 -6.95 -2.32 -10.28
C GLU A 189 -6.80 -2.97 -11.66
N LYS A 190 -5.97 -2.38 -12.54
CA LYS A 190 -5.64 -3.00 -13.84
C LYS A 190 -4.92 -4.34 -13.66
N LEU A 191 -3.98 -4.46 -12.72
CA LEU A 191 -3.33 -5.73 -12.42
C LEU A 191 -4.34 -6.77 -11.92
N ILE A 192 -5.29 -6.38 -11.06
CA ILE A 192 -6.35 -7.28 -10.59
C ILE A 192 -7.23 -7.79 -11.73
N GLN A 193 -7.55 -6.94 -12.72
CA GLN A 193 -8.33 -7.36 -13.88
C GLN A 193 -7.65 -8.48 -14.68
N LEU A 194 -6.32 -8.55 -14.66
CA LEU A 194 -5.55 -9.61 -15.31
C LEU A 194 -5.56 -10.94 -14.54
N LEU A 195 -5.99 -10.95 -13.28
CA LEU A 195 -5.99 -12.17 -12.48
C LEU A 195 -7.07 -13.16 -12.96
N PRO A 196 -6.89 -14.46 -12.70
CA PRO A 196 -7.98 -15.44 -12.81
C PRO A 196 -9.16 -15.07 -11.91
N ASP A 197 -10.39 -15.36 -12.34
CA ASP A 197 -11.61 -14.95 -11.61
C ASP A 197 -11.70 -15.56 -10.21
N ALA A 198 -11.17 -16.77 -10.00
CA ALA A 198 -11.07 -17.42 -8.69
C ALA A 198 -10.29 -16.60 -7.64
N LEU A 199 -9.41 -15.69 -8.06
CA LEU A 199 -8.68 -14.80 -7.15
C LEU A 199 -9.40 -13.45 -6.95
N LYS A 200 -10.31 -13.07 -7.84
CA LYS A 200 -11.08 -11.80 -7.78
C LYS A 200 -12.27 -11.87 -6.83
N GLU A 201 -12.78 -13.05 -6.51
CA GLU A 201 -13.96 -13.22 -5.64
C GLU A 201 -13.67 -12.95 -4.15
N ASN A 202 -12.40 -12.76 -3.77
CA ASN A 202 -11.97 -12.44 -2.39
C ASN A 202 -11.83 -10.92 -2.11
N VAL A 203 -12.60 -10.07 -2.81
CA VAL A 203 -12.49 -8.59 -2.78
C VAL A 203 -13.46 -7.92 -1.80
#